data_AF-A0A0K2VK47-F1
#
_entry.id   AF-A0A0K2VK47-F1
#
_cell.length_a   1.000
_cell.length_b   1.000
_cell.length_c   1.000
_cell.angle_alpha   90.00
_cell.angle_beta   90.00
_cell.angle_gamma   90.00
#
_symmetry.space_group_name_H-M   'P 1'
#
loop_
_entity.id
_entity.type
_entity.pdbx_description
1 polymer ?
#
loop_
_entity_poly.entity_id
_entity_poly.type
_entity_poly.pdbx_seq_one_letter_code
_entity_poly.pdbx_strand_id
1 'polypeptide(L)'
;MVGKGNRKAPVAVAGMQIDYATFRQMFFNETKKCVQTRGSQEPCTRTCASDNLECYVVDNNGFVMISEDPIHTGKFFGEVDGTIMESLIQHNIYKEIEIFDYQAICLETKKDGSDASMIFTPFKMIGWAFQALLSHFTWFIIRMEIHHIWNPDWSFAMPQSPPEVKDYVDNYYDDTYPSEPTGSSTTNDPLIEEFPLKDGSPIPLLPMTYINKTTPKPCDKRVFLYELNDEKLYKPNKQTGKPRPIKGRLSNCHNSECERPFSVQLIPHTNLMLIVADKLCPCFSTKLTIVPTKIEYGPSNETGYCEKLKYNIYRKKPAHCLSYHPEEVEIKLCGGTSGLCASTSTIILATLYCLTGYLRYTQ
;
A
#
# COMPACT_ATOMS: atom_id res chain seq x y z
N MET A 1 -35.71 18.60 6.64
CA MET A 1 -36.16 17.23 7.02
C MET A 1 -37.59 17.06 6.56
N VAL A 2 -37.92 15.92 5.97
CA VAL A 2 -39.30 15.59 5.58
C VAL A 2 -39.72 14.38 6.38
N GLY A 3 -40.96 14.38 6.86
CA GLY A 3 -41.43 13.34 7.76
C GLY A 3 -42.92 13.46 8.06
N LYS A 4 -43.57 12.32 8.28
CA LYS A 4 -44.97 12.22 8.73
C LYS A 4 -44.97 11.74 10.18
N GLY A 5 -45.52 12.56 11.08
CA GLY A 5 -45.50 12.29 12.53
C GLY A 5 -44.08 12.33 13.12
N ASN A 6 -43.71 11.30 13.89
CA ASN A 6 -42.41 11.21 14.56
C ASN A 6 -41.26 10.71 13.67
N ARG A 7 -41.53 10.24 12.45
CA ARG A 7 -40.49 9.79 11.52
C ARG A 7 -40.04 10.95 10.66
N LYS A 8 -38.88 11.51 10.96
CA LYS A 8 -38.23 12.58 10.18
C LYS A 8 -36.97 12.02 9.51
N ALA A 9 -36.80 12.29 8.23
CA ALA A 9 -35.58 11.96 7.48
C ALA A 9 -34.92 13.24 6.94
N PRO A 10 -33.58 13.32 6.93
CA PRO A 10 -32.87 14.33 6.16
C PRO A 10 -33.13 14.10 4.67
N VAL A 11 -33.46 15.17 3.92
CA VAL A 11 -33.76 15.09 2.48
C VAL A 11 -32.62 15.61 1.63
N ALA A 12 -31.96 16.66 2.10
CA ALA A 12 -30.83 17.27 1.44
C ALA A 12 -29.91 17.89 2.49
N VAL A 13 -28.65 18.04 2.13
CA VAL A 13 -27.64 18.80 2.87
C VAL A 13 -27.41 20.10 2.10
N ALA A 14 -27.63 21.23 2.76
CA ALA A 14 -27.26 22.53 2.21
C ALA A 14 -25.83 22.85 2.64
N GLY A 15 -24.98 23.23 1.69
CA GLY A 15 -23.61 23.66 1.93
C GLY A 15 -23.38 25.07 1.41
N MET A 16 -22.44 25.79 2.02
CA MET A 16 -21.97 27.09 1.57
C MET A 16 -20.44 27.05 1.46
N GLN A 17 -19.90 27.54 0.35
CA GLN A 17 -18.47 27.79 0.24
C GLN A 17 -18.17 29.21 0.73
N ILE A 18 -17.27 29.34 1.68
CA ILE A 18 -16.88 30.62 2.28
C ILE A 18 -15.49 30.98 1.77
N ASP A 19 -15.29 32.23 1.35
CA ASP A 19 -13.95 32.73 1.02
C ASP A 19 -13.09 32.83 2.29
N TYR A 20 -11.95 32.12 2.28
CA TYR A 20 -11.06 32.02 3.43
C TYR A 20 -10.46 33.38 3.81
N ALA A 21 -10.04 34.19 2.83
CA ALA A 21 -9.39 35.47 3.11
C ALA A 21 -10.33 36.43 3.85
N THR A 22 -11.56 36.55 3.34
CA THR A 22 -12.62 37.35 3.96
C THR A 22 -12.98 36.83 5.36
N PHE A 23 -13.14 35.50 5.50
CA PHE A 23 -13.49 34.89 6.79
C PHE A 23 -12.39 35.09 7.86
N ARG A 24 -11.13 34.90 7.49
CA ARG A 24 -9.97 35.14 8.36
C ARG A 24 -9.90 36.61 8.79
N GLN A 25 -10.11 37.55 7.88
CA GLN A 25 -10.12 38.98 8.20
C GLN A 25 -11.26 39.34 9.15
N MET A 26 -12.47 38.83 8.92
CA MET A 26 -13.61 39.02 9.81
C MET A 26 -13.30 38.50 11.22
N PHE A 27 -12.75 37.28 11.33
CA PHE A 27 -12.37 36.69 12.60
C PHE A 27 -11.35 37.54 13.36
N PHE A 28 -10.27 37.97 12.71
CA PHE A 28 -9.27 38.81 13.34
C PHE A 28 -9.77 40.23 13.67
N ASN A 29 -10.72 40.77 12.90
CA ASN A 29 -11.36 42.03 13.21
C ASN A 29 -12.24 41.93 14.47
N GLU A 30 -13.00 40.83 14.63
CA GLU A 30 -13.81 40.62 15.83
C GLU A 30 -12.97 40.31 17.07
N THR A 31 -11.92 39.50 16.95
CA THR A 31 -11.04 39.17 18.08
C THR A 31 -10.14 40.33 18.53
N LYS A 32 -9.98 41.38 17.71
CA LYS A 32 -9.38 42.66 18.10
C LYS A 32 -10.31 43.50 18.98
N LYS A 33 -11.63 43.34 18.87
CA LYS A 33 -12.60 44.15 19.59
C LYS A 33 -12.71 43.64 21.03
N CYS A 34 -12.45 44.52 21.98
CA CYS A 34 -12.68 44.25 23.39
C CYS A 34 -14.13 44.57 23.75
N VAL A 35 -14.97 43.54 23.93
CA VAL A 35 -16.34 43.72 24.42
C VAL A 35 -16.31 43.80 25.95
N GLN A 36 -16.56 44.99 26.50
CA GLN A 36 -16.76 45.15 27.94
C GLN A 36 -18.03 44.42 28.35
N THR A 37 -17.89 43.30 29.04
CA THR A 37 -19.02 42.60 29.63
C THR A 37 -19.44 43.39 30.87
N ARG A 38 -20.72 43.78 30.97
CA ARG A 38 -21.28 44.45 32.16
C ARG A 38 -20.94 43.64 33.41
N GLY A 39 -19.95 44.08 34.19
CA GLY A 39 -19.51 43.44 35.44
C GLY A 39 -18.02 43.09 35.55
N SER A 40 -17.22 43.17 34.49
CA SER A 40 -15.76 43.01 34.59
C SER A 40 -15.05 44.34 34.28
N GLN A 41 -14.74 45.11 35.32
CA GLN A 41 -13.97 46.36 35.25
C GLN A 41 -12.46 46.11 35.10
N GLU A 42 -12.05 45.13 34.30
CA GLU A 42 -10.64 45.03 33.89
C GLU A 42 -10.51 45.45 32.43
N PRO A 43 -9.56 46.35 32.09
CA PRO A 43 -9.26 46.65 30.70
C PRO A 43 -8.82 45.36 30.00
N CYS A 44 -9.40 45.11 28.83
CA CYS A 44 -9.02 44.00 27.97
C CYS A 44 -7.58 44.23 27.47
N THR A 45 -6.62 43.62 28.16
CA THR A 45 -5.18 43.83 27.93
C THR A 45 -4.58 42.85 26.92
N ARG A 46 -5.26 41.73 26.64
CA ARG A 46 -4.75 40.64 25.79
C ARG A 46 -5.78 40.26 24.73
N THR A 47 -5.46 40.52 23.47
CA THR A 47 -6.27 40.18 22.29
C THR A 47 -5.47 39.30 21.34
N CYS A 48 -6.15 38.64 20.39
CA CYS A 48 -5.48 37.84 19.36
C CYS A 48 -4.65 38.67 18.37
N ALA A 49 -4.62 40.00 18.51
CA ALA A 49 -3.75 40.88 17.74
C ALA A 49 -2.49 41.30 18.52
N SER A 50 -2.37 40.91 19.78
CA SER A 50 -1.14 41.12 20.54
C SER A 50 -0.14 40.02 20.21
N ASP A 51 1.14 40.37 20.04
CA ASP A 51 2.22 39.44 19.71
C ASP A 51 2.49 38.38 20.81
N ASN A 52 1.84 38.53 21.97
CA ASN A 52 1.98 37.64 23.12
C ASN A 52 1.07 36.40 23.03
N LEU A 53 0.05 36.40 22.17
CA LEU A 53 -0.94 35.32 22.09
C LEU A 53 -0.99 34.74 20.68
N GLU A 54 -1.11 33.42 20.61
CA GLU A 54 -1.43 32.70 19.38
C GLU A 54 -2.88 32.21 19.44
N CYS A 55 -3.65 32.55 18.41
CA CYS A 55 -5.06 32.18 18.30
C CYS A 55 -5.29 31.25 17.10
N TYR A 56 -5.92 30.11 17.37
CA TYR A 56 -6.24 29.10 16.38
C TYR A 56 -7.73 28.80 16.41
N VAL A 57 -8.36 28.69 15.25
CA VAL A 57 -9.68 28.06 15.11
C VAL A 57 -9.48 26.68 14.55
N VAL A 58 -9.95 25.67 15.27
CA VAL A 58 -9.75 24.26 14.97
C VAL A 58 -11.11 23.59 14.82
N ASP A 59 -11.20 22.64 13.90
CA ASP A 59 -12.41 21.84 13.68
C ASP A 59 -12.52 20.68 14.69
N ASN A 60 -13.66 19.99 14.73
CA ASN A 60 -13.89 18.83 15.60
C ASN A 60 -12.91 17.65 15.38
N ASN A 61 -12.26 17.59 14.22
CA ASN A 61 -11.23 16.60 13.91
C ASN A 61 -9.79 17.09 14.16
N GLY A 62 -9.60 18.27 14.73
CA GLY A 62 -8.28 18.80 15.03
C GLY A 62 -7.57 19.45 13.83
N PHE A 63 -8.28 19.82 12.77
CA PHE A 63 -7.70 20.57 11.64
C PHE A 63 -7.79 22.07 11.86
N VAL A 64 -6.71 22.79 11.55
CA VAL A 64 -6.65 24.25 11.73
C VAL A 64 -7.38 24.94 10.58
N MET A 65 -8.47 25.63 10.90
CA MET A 65 -9.29 26.39 9.96
C MET A 65 -8.85 27.86 9.87
N ILE A 66 -8.46 28.49 10.98
CA ILE A 66 -7.92 29.85 11.01
C ILE A 66 -6.68 29.87 11.88
N SER A 67 -5.62 30.50 11.40
CA SER A 67 -4.41 30.79 12.17
C SER A 67 -3.86 32.17 11.77
N GLU A 68 -3.00 32.71 12.63
CA GLU A 68 -2.20 33.90 12.30
C GLU A 68 -1.27 33.60 11.12
N ASP A 69 -0.59 32.45 11.14
CA ASP A 69 0.25 32.00 10.05
C ASP A 69 -0.54 31.21 8.99
N PRO A 70 -0.49 31.61 7.70
CA PRO A 70 -1.23 30.91 6.65
C PRO A 70 -0.73 29.48 6.44
N ILE A 71 0.54 29.19 6.77
CA ILE A 71 1.19 27.88 6.62
C ILE A 71 0.54 26.81 7.52
N HIS A 72 -0.09 27.21 8.63
CA HIS A 72 -0.76 26.30 9.55
C HIS A 72 -2.17 25.90 9.08
N THR A 73 -2.76 26.66 8.16
CA THR A 73 -4.13 26.42 7.70
C THR A 73 -4.23 25.09 6.94
N GLY A 74 -5.23 24.28 7.27
CA GLY A 74 -5.46 22.96 6.68
C GLY A 74 -4.52 21.87 7.21
N LYS A 75 -3.56 22.20 8.08
CA LYS A 75 -2.73 21.20 8.77
C LYS A 75 -3.44 20.65 9.99
N PHE A 76 -3.04 19.45 10.37
CA PHE A 76 -3.44 18.87 11.64
C PHE A 76 -2.81 19.67 12.79
N PHE A 77 -3.62 20.04 13.78
CA PHE A 77 -3.18 20.86 14.90
C PHE A 77 -2.05 20.21 15.69
N GLY A 78 -2.03 18.88 15.81
CA GLY A 78 -0.93 18.17 16.47
C GLY A 78 0.42 18.21 15.73
N GLU A 79 0.44 18.54 14.44
CA GLU A 79 1.69 18.79 13.70
C GLU A 79 2.20 20.22 13.87
N VAL A 80 1.27 21.16 14.16
CA VAL A 80 1.58 22.57 14.45
C VAL A 80 2.00 22.71 15.92
N ASP A 81 1.15 22.27 16.84
CA ASP A 81 1.38 22.30 18.29
C ASP A 81 0.86 21.01 18.96
N GLY A 82 1.69 19.96 18.93
CA GLY A 82 1.34 18.68 19.57
C GLY A 82 1.34 18.74 21.09
N THR A 83 1.99 19.73 21.73
CA THR A 83 2.00 19.84 23.21
C THR A 83 0.62 20.18 23.75
N ILE A 84 -0.06 21.13 23.10
CA ILE A 84 -1.43 21.47 23.45
C ILE A 84 -2.32 20.29 23.08
N MET A 85 -2.19 19.72 21.88
CA MET A 85 -3.03 18.60 21.44
C MET A 85 -2.96 17.39 22.37
N GLU A 86 -1.77 17.01 22.82
CA GLU A 86 -1.55 15.95 23.81
C GLU A 86 -2.23 16.27 25.14
N SER A 87 -2.14 17.52 25.61
CA SER A 87 -2.86 17.97 26.80
C SER A 87 -4.38 17.87 26.62
N LEU A 88 -4.92 18.19 25.43
CA LEU A 88 -6.34 18.05 25.15
C LEU A 88 -6.80 16.58 25.16
N ILE A 89 -5.96 15.65 24.70
CA ILE A 89 -6.21 14.21 24.76
C ILE A 89 -6.19 13.73 26.22
N GLN A 90 -5.18 14.13 27.01
CA GLN A 90 -5.07 13.78 28.44
C GLN A 90 -6.30 14.25 29.24
N HIS A 91 -6.83 15.43 28.94
CA HIS A 91 -8.05 15.95 29.58
C HIS A 91 -9.35 15.35 28.98
N ASN A 92 -9.24 14.44 28.01
CA ASN A 92 -10.32 13.86 27.19
C ASN A 92 -11.25 14.90 26.56
N ILE A 93 -10.69 16.01 26.09
CA ILE A 93 -11.37 16.96 25.21
C ILE A 93 -11.38 16.40 23.79
N TYR A 94 -10.26 15.81 23.38
CA TYR A 94 -10.19 14.98 22.18
C TYR A 94 -10.13 13.50 22.57
N LYS A 95 -10.75 12.67 21.74
CA LYS A 95 -10.64 11.22 21.76
C LYS A 95 -9.73 10.79 20.62
N GLU A 96 -8.70 10.04 20.97
CA GLU A 96 -7.84 9.36 20.00
C GLU A 96 -8.47 8.04 19.57
N ILE A 97 -8.52 7.80 18.27
CA ILE A 97 -9.10 6.63 17.64
C ILE A 97 -8.04 6.00 16.73
N GLU A 98 -7.57 4.81 17.09
CA GLU A 98 -6.67 4.04 16.23
C GLU A 98 -7.49 3.30 15.17
N ILE A 99 -7.11 3.48 13.90
CA ILE A 99 -7.73 2.83 12.74
C ILE A 99 -6.68 2.05 11.96
N PHE A 100 -7.08 0.88 11.51
CA PHE A 100 -6.26 -0.04 10.72
C PHE A 100 -6.79 -0.12 9.29
N ASP A 101 -5.91 0.12 8.31
CA ASP A 101 -6.15 -0.11 6.90
C ASP A 101 -5.37 -1.36 6.45
N TYR A 102 -6.09 -2.47 6.26
CA TYR A 102 -5.54 -3.75 5.81
C TYR A 102 -5.44 -3.88 4.27
N GLN A 103 -5.82 -2.83 3.53
CA GLN A 103 -5.80 -2.80 2.06
C GLN A 103 -4.87 -1.68 1.55
N ALA A 104 -4.00 -1.14 2.39
CA ALA A 104 -3.11 -0.06 2.04
C ALA A 104 -1.97 -0.52 1.09
N ILE A 105 -1.39 0.45 0.39
CA ILE A 105 -0.23 0.24 -0.48
C ILE A 105 1.02 0.80 0.20
N CYS A 106 2.07 -0.01 0.29
CA CYS A 106 3.40 0.40 0.73
C CYS A 106 4.38 0.38 -0.43
N LEU A 107 5.20 1.43 -0.52
CA LEU A 107 6.27 1.54 -1.49
C LEU A 107 7.54 0.96 -0.86
N GLU A 108 7.93 -0.23 -1.28
CA GLU A 108 9.21 -0.82 -0.88
C GLU A 108 10.24 -0.56 -1.96
N THR A 109 11.46 -0.25 -1.53
CA THR A 109 12.61 -0.14 -2.43
C THR A 109 12.92 -1.53 -2.99
N LYS A 110 12.84 -1.68 -4.30
CA LYS A 110 13.24 -2.92 -4.96
C LYS A 110 14.74 -3.07 -4.77
N LYS A 111 15.16 -4.16 -4.13
CA LYS A 111 16.57 -4.55 -4.17
C LYS A 111 16.90 -4.87 -5.62
N ASP A 112 17.82 -4.12 -6.22
CA ASP A 112 18.38 -4.42 -7.54
C ASP A 112 19.31 -5.64 -7.42
N GLY A 113 18.72 -6.81 -7.16
CA GLY A 113 19.36 -8.11 -7.31
C GLY A 113 18.80 -8.77 -8.56
N SER A 114 19.64 -8.99 -9.56
CA SER A 114 19.28 -9.88 -10.66
C SER A 114 19.54 -11.31 -10.21
N ASP A 115 18.51 -12.16 -10.17
CA ASP A 115 18.65 -13.61 -9.93
C ASP A 115 19.17 -14.38 -11.17
N ALA A 116 19.59 -13.66 -12.22
CA ALA A 116 20.10 -14.27 -13.43
C ALA A 116 21.50 -14.85 -13.20
N SER A 117 21.64 -16.15 -13.41
CA SER A 117 22.90 -16.89 -13.45
C SER A 117 23.71 -16.53 -14.71
N MET A 118 24.19 -15.28 -14.77
CA MET A 118 24.94 -14.74 -15.92
C MET A 118 26.16 -15.62 -16.27
N ILE A 119 26.74 -16.29 -15.28
CA ILE A 119 27.93 -17.14 -15.42
C ILE A 119 27.65 -18.47 -16.18
N PHE A 120 26.43 -19.00 -16.17
CA PHE A 120 26.13 -20.30 -16.82
C PHE A 120 25.70 -20.20 -18.30
N THR A 121 25.40 -18.99 -18.78
CA THR A 121 25.04 -18.75 -20.18
C THR A 121 26.20 -18.99 -21.17
N PRO A 122 27.46 -18.55 -20.93
CA PRO A 122 28.56 -18.82 -21.87
C PRO A 122 28.94 -20.30 -21.95
N PHE A 123 28.94 -21.03 -20.82
CA PHE A 123 29.29 -22.45 -20.82
C PHE A 123 28.23 -23.32 -21.51
N LYS A 124 26.94 -22.98 -21.38
CA LYS A 124 25.86 -23.65 -22.13
C LYS A 124 25.96 -23.37 -23.63
N MET A 125 26.30 -22.15 -24.02
CA MET A 125 26.54 -21.78 -25.43
C MET A 125 27.72 -22.56 -26.02
N ILE A 126 28.82 -22.70 -25.28
CA ILE A 126 29.97 -23.52 -25.69
C ILE A 126 29.58 -25.00 -25.81
N GLY A 127 28.78 -25.52 -24.87
CA GLY A 127 28.27 -26.89 -24.92
C GLY A 127 27.40 -27.16 -26.16
N TRP A 128 26.51 -26.23 -26.50
CA TRP A 128 25.70 -26.32 -27.73
C TRP A 128 26.55 -26.22 -29.00
N ALA A 129 27.54 -25.33 -29.03
CA ALA A 129 28.48 -25.21 -30.14
C ALA A 129 29.27 -26.51 -30.35
N PHE A 130 29.72 -27.15 -29.27
CA PHE A 130 30.43 -28.42 -29.33
C PHE A 130 29.54 -29.57 -29.86
N GLN A 131 28.29 -29.64 -29.41
CA GLN A 131 27.32 -30.63 -29.90
C GLN A 131 26.98 -30.43 -31.38
N ALA A 132 26.83 -29.18 -31.82
CA ALA A 132 26.61 -28.85 -33.23
C ALA A 132 27.81 -29.25 -34.11
N LEU A 133 29.03 -29.01 -33.62
CA LEU A 133 30.26 -29.38 -34.32
C LEU A 133 30.39 -30.90 -34.47
N LEU A 134 30.09 -31.67 -33.41
CA LEU A 134 30.07 -33.12 -33.47
C LEU A 134 29.05 -33.64 -34.49
N SER A 135 27.84 -33.06 -34.51
CA SER A 135 26.78 -33.42 -35.46
C SER A 135 27.19 -33.15 -36.91
N HIS A 136 27.81 -32.01 -37.18
CA HIS A 136 28.35 -31.69 -38.50
C HIS A 136 29.48 -32.62 -38.93
N PHE A 137 30.36 -33.02 -38.01
CA PHE A 137 31.41 -33.99 -38.28
C PHE A 137 30.84 -35.37 -38.62
N THR A 138 29.84 -35.84 -37.86
CA THR A 138 29.15 -37.11 -38.15
C THR A 138 28.44 -37.05 -39.52
N TRP A 139 27.75 -35.96 -39.84
CA TRP A 139 27.11 -35.79 -41.14
C TRP A 139 28.12 -35.74 -42.30
N PHE A 140 29.28 -35.12 -42.08
CA PHE A 140 30.37 -35.10 -43.06
C PHE A 140 30.91 -36.51 -43.34
N ILE A 141 31.12 -37.34 -42.30
CA ILE A 141 31.54 -38.74 -42.47
C ILE A 141 30.51 -39.55 -43.28
N ILE A 142 29.21 -39.39 -42.97
CA ILE A 142 28.12 -40.05 -43.69
C ILE A 142 28.10 -39.60 -45.15
N ARG A 143 28.18 -38.29 -45.41
CA ARG A 143 28.10 -37.71 -46.76
C ARG A 143 29.32 -38.01 -47.63
N MET A 144 30.49 -38.15 -47.03
CA MET A 144 31.70 -38.57 -47.75
C MET A 144 31.73 -40.07 -48.04
N GLU A 145 30.68 -40.82 -47.65
CA GLU A 145 30.57 -42.27 -47.82
C GLU A 145 31.85 -43.03 -47.40
N ILE A 146 32.55 -42.51 -46.38
CA ILE A 146 33.80 -43.11 -45.88
C ILE A 146 33.54 -44.51 -45.30
N HIS A 147 32.28 -44.81 -44.97
CA HIS A 147 31.82 -46.15 -44.59
C HIS A 147 32.00 -47.19 -45.71
N HIS A 148 32.00 -46.80 -46.99
CA HIS A 148 32.22 -47.72 -48.13
C HIS A 148 33.70 -48.10 -48.34
N ILE A 149 34.66 -47.48 -47.65
CA ILE A 149 36.07 -47.90 -47.65
C ILE A 149 36.25 -49.20 -46.85
N TRP A 150 35.36 -49.48 -45.89
CA TRP A 150 35.44 -50.67 -45.03
C TRP A 150 34.47 -51.79 -45.38
N ASN A 151 33.39 -51.56 -46.14
CA ASN A 151 32.57 -52.63 -46.74
C ASN A 151 31.86 -52.13 -48.03
N PRO A 152 32.19 -52.66 -49.23
CA PRO A 152 31.43 -52.39 -50.44
C PRO A 152 30.27 -53.39 -50.55
N ASP A 153 29.04 -52.94 -50.33
CA ASP A 153 27.86 -53.80 -50.47
C ASP A 153 27.24 -53.66 -51.87
N TRP A 154 27.06 -54.79 -52.57
CA TRP A 154 26.25 -54.89 -53.78
C TRP A 154 24.77 -55.04 -53.43
N SER A 155 23.89 -54.27 -54.08
CA SER A 155 22.45 -54.38 -53.89
C SER A 155 21.75 -55.00 -55.11
N PHE A 156 20.84 -55.94 -54.84
CA PHE A 156 19.86 -56.47 -55.79
C PHE A 156 18.45 -56.23 -55.24
N ALA A 157 17.50 -55.87 -56.12
CA ALA A 157 16.09 -55.67 -55.77
C ALA A 157 15.23 -56.82 -56.31
N MET A 158 14.25 -57.27 -55.53
CA MET A 158 13.14 -58.12 -55.98
C MET A 158 11.79 -57.48 -55.64
N PRO A 159 10.77 -57.61 -56.51
CA PRO A 159 9.50 -56.90 -56.37
C PRO A 159 8.49 -57.66 -55.48
N GLN A 160 7.72 -56.93 -54.66
CA GLN A 160 6.53 -57.46 -53.97
C GLN A 160 5.24 -57.10 -54.74
N SER A 161 4.28 -58.04 -54.74
CA SER A 161 2.94 -57.91 -55.32
C SER A 161 1.98 -57.09 -54.43
N PRO A 162 0.96 -56.42 -55.00
CA PRO A 162 0.19 -55.38 -54.31
C PRO A 162 -0.97 -55.92 -53.45
N PRO A 163 -1.40 -55.21 -52.39
CA PRO A 163 -2.53 -55.60 -51.56
C PRO A 163 -3.87 -55.09 -52.11
N GLU A 164 -4.92 -55.84 -51.77
CA GLU A 164 -6.33 -55.67 -52.14
C GLU A 164 -7.01 -54.57 -51.30
N VAL A 165 -7.66 -53.60 -51.94
CA VAL A 165 -8.31 -52.43 -51.34
C VAL A 165 -9.76 -52.77 -50.97
N LYS A 166 -10.17 -52.50 -49.72
CA LYS A 166 -11.59 -52.47 -49.31
C LYS A 166 -11.96 -51.04 -48.91
N ASP A 167 -12.81 -50.43 -49.73
CA ASP A 167 -13.50 -49.17 -49.47
C ASP A 167 -14.44 -49.29 -48.25
N TYR A 168 -14.36 -48.34 -47.33
CA TYR A 168 -15.44 -48.00 -46.42
C TYR A 168 -15.73 -46.50 -46.51
N VAL A 169 -17.02 -46.23 -46.75
CA VAL A 169 -17.63 -44.94 -47.09
C VAL A 169 -17.74 -44.02 -45.88
N ASP A 170 -17.55 -42.73 -46.15
CA ASP A 170 -17.71 -41.55 -45.31
C ASP A 170 -18.98 -41.50 -44.43
N ASN A 171 -18.85 -40.87 -43.26
CA ASN A 171 -19.84 -39.92 -42.75
C ASN A 171 -19.16 -38.92 -41.82
N TYR A 172 -18.87 -37.74 -42.38
CA TYR A 172 -18.36 -36.55 -41.71
C TYR A 172 -19.54 -35.73 -41.20
N TYR A 173 -19.61 -35.43 -39.90
CA TYR A 173 -20.46 -34.37 -39.38
C TYR A 173 -19.64 -33.09 -39.25
N ASP A 174 -20.14 -32.09 -39.97
CA ASP A 174 -19.73 -30.70 -40.03
C ASP A 174 -20.11 -29.96 -38.75
N ASP A 175 -19.15 -29.26 -38.15
CA ASP A 175 -19.41 -28.11 -37.28
C ASP A 175 -18.41 -27.00 -37.67
N THR A 176 -18.80 -26.29 -38.71
CA THR A 176 -18.26 -25.00 -39.13
C THR A 176 -18.56 -23.93 -38.06
N TYR A 177 -17.52 -23.30 -37.51
CA TYR A 177 -17.62 -21.93 -36.96
C TYR A 177 -16.79 -20.96 -37.82
N PRO A 178 -17.32 -19.77 -38.16
CA PRO A 178 -16.73 -18.91 -39.17
C PRO A 178 -15.54 -18.11 -38.63
N SER A 179 -14.50 -18.04 -39.44
CA SER A 179 -13.46 -17.01 -39.37
C SER A 179 -14.00 -15.65 -39.80
N GLU A 180 -13.76 -14.62 -39.00
CA GLU A 180 -13.86 -13.21 -39.39
C GLU A 180 -12.60 -12.44 -38.95
N PRO A 181 -12.34 -11.26 -39.53
CA PRO A 181 -11.07 -10.99 -40.21
C PRO A 181 -10.02 -10.26 -39.36
N THR A 182 -8.77 -10.42 -39.78
CA THR A 182 -7.66 -9.50 -39.53
C THR A 182 -8.05 -8.07 -39.90
N GLY A 183 -8.41 -7.28 -38.89
CA GLY A 183 -8.47 -5.82 -38.96
C GLY A 183 -7.17 -5.22 -38.44
N SER A 184 -6.36 -4.67 -39.34
CA SER A 184 -5.35 -3.70 -38.97
C SER A 184 -6.04 -2.40 -38.57
N SER A 185 -5.87 -1.98 -37.32
CA SER A 185 -6.16 -0.61 -36.91
C SER A 185 -4.94 -0.05 -36.19
N THR A 186 -4.16 0.71 -36.96
CA THR A 186 -3.37 1.83 -36.47
C THR A 186 -4.31 2.81 -35.76
N THR A 187 -4.33 2.79 -34.44
CA THR A 187 -4.84 3.90 -33.64
C THR A 187 -3.66 4.61 -33.01
N ASN A 188 -3.31 5.74 -33.62
CA ASN A 188 -2.59 6.81 -32.97
C ASN A 188 -3.41 7.22 -31.74
N ASP A 189 -2.87 6.99 -30.55
CA ASP A 189 -3.42 7.51 -29.30
C ASP A 189 -3.03 8.98 -29.16
N PRO A 190 -3.96 9.94 -29.17
CA PRO A 190 -3.67 11.35 -28.90
C PRO A 190 -4.11 11.65 -27.46
N LEU A 191 -3.34 11.19 -26.46
CA LEU A 191 -3.47 11.65 -25.08
C LEU A 191 -2.07 11.82 -24.45
N ILE A 192 -1.27 12.65 -25.12
CA ILE A 192 -0.26 13.47 -24.47
C ILE A 192 -0.68 14.90 -24.77
N GLU A 193 -1.63 15.43 -24.01
CA GLU A 193 -1.81 16.88 -23.98
C GLU A 193 -0.66 17.46 -23.15
N GLU A 194 0.29 17.99 -23.90
CA GLU A 194 1.35 18.89 -23.48
C GLU A 194 0.78 20.02 -22.61
N PHE A 195 1.33 20.21 -21.41
CA PHE A 195 1.16 21.47 -20.69
C PHE A 195 2.17 22.48 -21.25
N PRO A 196 1.76 23.55 -21.95
CA PRO A 196 2.68 24.62 -22.30
C PRO A 196 2.99 25.43 -21.05
N LEU A 197 4.23 25.36 -20.58
CA LEU A 197 4.76 26.29 -19.58
C LEU A 197 4.88 27.67 -20.25
N LYS A 198 4.03 28.61 -19.85
CA LYS A 198 3.86 29.91 -20.53
C LYS A 198 4.95 30.95 -20.21
N ASP A 199 5.95 30.64 -19.39
CA ASP A 199 7.02 31.58 -19.06
C ASP A 199 8.37 30.85 -19.02
N GLY A 200 9.31 31.29 -19.85
CA GLY A 200 10.65 30.73 -20.04
C GLY A 200 11.60 30.85 -18.83
N SER A 201 11.16 30.39 -17.67
CA SER A 201 11.99 30.24 -16.47
C SER A 201 12.57 28.82 -16.37
N PRO A 202 13.79 28.65 -15.84
CA PRO A 202 14.43 27.35 -15.75
C PRO A 202 13.64 26.40 -14.83
N ILE A 203 13.43 25.17 -15.28
CA ILE A 203 12.88 24.09 -14.45
C ILE A 203 13.79 23.95 -13.23
N PRO A 204 13.28 24.02 -11.99
CA PRO A 204 14.10 23.71 -10.83
C PRO A 204 14.53 22.25 -10.97
N LEU A 205 15.84 22.04 -11.13
CA LEU A 205 16.47 20.73 -11.08
C LEU A 205 16.10 20.11 -9.73
N LEU A 206 15.07 19.29 -9.73
CA LEU A 206 14.84 18.32 -8.65
C LEU A 206 16.16 17.57 -8.49
N PRO A 207 16.62 17.31 -7.25
CA PRO A 207 17.88 16.60 -7.01
C PRO A 207 17.79 15.22 -7.66
N MET A 208 18.35 15.11 -8.86
CA MET A 208 18.48 13.89 -9.63
C MET A 208 19.61 13.08 -9.02
N THR A 209 19.31 12.31 -7.99
CA THR A 209 20.14 11.16 -7.60
C THR A 209 19.25 10.05 -7.04
N TYR A 210 18.95 9.08 -7.92
CA TYR A 210 18.31 7.78 -7.70
C TYR A 210 16.77 7.77 -7.55
N ILE A 211 16.07 7.55 -8.68
CA ILE A 211 14.74 6.94 -8.64
C ILE A 211 14.97 5.48 -8.24
N ASN A 212 14.86 5.19 -6.95
CA ASN A 212 14.82 3.81 -6.48
C ASN A 212 13.59 3.16 -7.14
N LYS A 213 13.76 2.03 -7.82
CA LYS A 213 12.61 1.29 -8.39
C LYS A 213 11.73 0.87 -7.23
N THR A 214 10.65 1.60 -6.95
CA THR A 214 9.71 1.21 -5.89
C THR A 214 8.66 0.29 -6.48
N THR A 215 8.37 -0.80 -5.79
CA THR A 215 7.25 -1.68 -6.18
C THR A 215 6.12 -1.49 -5.17
N PRO A 216 4.91 -1.11 -5.60
CA PRO A 216 3.78 -1.07 -4.69
C PRO A 216 3.44 -2.49 -4.24
N LYS A 217 3.29 -2.69 -2.93
CA LYS A 217 2.83 -3.95 -2.34
C LYS A 217 1.67 -3.70 -1.37
N PRO A 218 0.73 -4.65 -1.24
CA PRO A 218 -0.27 -4.58 -0.20
C PRO A 218 0.41 -4.65 1.18
N CYS A 219 -0.03 -3.81 2.09
CA CYS A 219 0.47 -3.77 3.46
C CYS A 219 -0.62 -3.28 4.41
N ASP A 220 -0.42 -3.56 5.69
CA ASP A 220 -1.30 -3.08 6.74
C ASP A 220 -0.73 -1.75 7.27
N LYS A 221 -1.54 -0.69 7.29
CA LYS A 221 -1.19 0.61 7.87
C LYS A 221 -2.06 0.92 9.07
N ARG A 222 -1.51 1.65 10.04
CA ARG A 222 -2.27 2.23 11.16
C ARG A 222 -2.22 3.75 11.09
N VAL A 223 -3.30 4.38 11.52
CA VAL A 223 -3.42 5.82 11.65
C VAL A 223 -4.15 6.16 12.94
N PHE A 224 -3.75 7.24 13.59
CA PHE A 224 -4.45 7.82 14.73
C PHE A 224 -5.30 8.98 14.24
N LEU A 225 -6.62 8.87 14.38
CA LEU A 225 -7.57 9.95 14.12
C LEU A 225 -8.04 10.55 15.45
N TYR A 226 -8.49 11.80 15.39
CA TYR A 226 -8.92 12.55 16.56
C TYR A 226 -10.34 13.06 16.37
N GLU A 227 -11.14 12.95 17.42
CA GLU A 227 -12.53 13.39 17.44
C GLU A 227 -12.79 14.19 18.72
N LEU A 228 -13.44 15.34 18.60
CA LEU A 228 -13.82 16.17 19.73
C LEU A 228 -14.90 15.49 20.57
N ASN A 229 -14.73 15.54 21.90
CA ASN A 229 -15.72 15.08 22.86
C ASN A 229 -16.52 16.28 23.40
N ASP A 230 -17.67 16.54 22.78
CA ASP A 230 -18.52 17.70 23.07
C ASP A 230 -19.10 17.72 24.48
N GLU A 231 -19.29 16.55 25.11
CA GLU A 231 -19.97 16.44 26.40
C GLU A 231 -19.24 17.16 27.54
N LYS A 232 -17.91 17.25 27.47
CA LYS A 232 -17.11 17.97 28.47
C LYS A 232 -17.12 19.47 28.25
N LEU A 233 -17.13 19.91 26.98
CA LEU A 233 -17.13 21.32 26.61
C LEU A 233 -18.48 21.99 26.82
N TYR A 234 -19.58 21.23 26.66
CA TYR A 234 -20.93 21.76 26.81
C TYR A 234 -21.38 21.90 28.26
N LYS A 235 -20.62 21.44 29.27
CA LYS A 235 -21.03 21.56 30.68
C LYS A 235 -21.20 23.05 31.03
N PRO A 236 -22.45 23.55 31.14
CA PRO A 236 -22.66 24.95 31.38
C PRO A 236 -22.26 25.25 32.82
N ASN A 237 -21.72 26.44 33.05
CA ASN A 237 -21.53 26.89 34.42
C ASN A 237 -22.92 26.96 35.10
N LYS A 238 -23.09 26.23 36.21
CA LYS A 238 -24.33 26.17 37.00
C LYS A 238 -24.86 27.55 37.39
N GLN A 239 -24.01 28.58 37.39
CA GLN A 239 -24.35 29.95 37.79
C GLN A 239 -24.70 30.90 36.62
N THR A 240 -24.20 30.65 35.40
CA THR A 240 -24.33 31.62 34.28
C THR A 240 -24.93 31.03 33.00
N GLY A 241 -25.14 29.71 32.94
CA GLY A 241 -25.74 29.04 31.78
C GLY A 241 -24.88 29.04 30.50
N LYS A 242 -23.70 29.67 30.51
CA LYS A 242 -22.76 29.70 29.38
C LYS A 242 -21.74 28.55 29.46
N PRO A 243 -21.24 28.05 28.30
CA PRO A 243 -20.14 27.09 28.29
C PRO A 243 -18.89 27.72 28.92
N ARG A 244 -18.26 27.00 29.85
CA ARG A 244 -17.07 27.49 30.56
C ARG A 244 -15.83 27.24 29.68
N PRO A 245 -14.97 28.25 29.44
CA PRO A 245 -13.71 28.02 28.75
C PRO A 245 -12.85 27.09 29.60
N ILE A 246 -12.28 26.06 28.96
CA ILE A 246 -11.35 25.15 29.62
C ILE A 246 -9.99 25.84 29.59
N LYS A 247 -9.42 26.07 30.78
CA LYS A 247 -8.08 26.64 30.93
C LYS A 247 -7.14 25.51 31.30
N GLY A 248 -6.05 25.40 30.55
CA GLY A 248 -4.96 24.47 30.81
C GLY A 248 -3.65 25.23 31.00
N ARG A 249 -2.67 24.55 31.57
CA ARG A 249 -1.34 25.08 31.79
C ARG A 249 -0.32 23.98 31.50
N LEU A 250 0.62 24.27 30.60
CA LEU A 250 1.73 23.40 30.29
C LEU A 250 2.91 23.77 31.20
N SER A 251 3.30 22.86 32.09
CA SER A 251 4.42 23.04 33.03
C SER A 251 5.75 22.48 32.51
N ASN A 252 5.73 21.66 31.46
CA ASN A 252 6.91 20.95 30.95
C ASN A 252 7.61 21.69 29.80
N CYS A 253 7.61 23.03 29.86
CA CYS A 253 8.30 23.88 28.90
C CYS A 253 9.74 24.12 29.40
N HIS A 254 10.71 24.33 28.50
CA HIS A 254 12.17 24.35 28.72
C HIS A 254 12.66 24.87 30.10
N ASN A 255 13.74 24.29 30.66
CA ASN A 255 14.52 24.54 31.90
C ASN A 255 14.37 25.85 32.74
N SER A 256 13.83 26.93 32.20
CA SER A 256 13.24 28.02 32.98
C SER A 256 11.92 27.55 33.60
N GLU A 257 11.59 27.96 34.81
CA GLU A 257 10.26 27.80 35.43
C GLU A 257 9.18 28.60 34.66
N CYS A 258 8.98 28.33 33.36
CA CYS A 258 7.99 28.98 32.55
C CYS A 258 6.79 28.06 32.29
N GLU A 259 5.61 28.62 32.52
CA GLU A 259 4.34 27.98 32.26
C GLU A 259 3.73 28.58 31.00
N ARG A 260 3.24 27.73 30.09
CA ARG A 260 2.48 28.17 28.91
C ARG A 260 0.98 27.93 29.16
N PRO A 261 0.23 28.95 29.60
CA PRO A 261 -1.21 28.83 29.76
C PRO A 261 -1.90 28.81 28.39
N PHE A 262 -2.96 28.02 28.29
CA PHE A 262 -3.82 27.99 27.12
C PHE A 262 -5.30 27.93 27.54
N SER A 263 -6.17 28.44 26.68
CA SER A 263 -7.62 28.45 26.88
C SER A 263 -8.32 27.92 25.64
N VAL A 264 -9.33 27.09 25.87
CA VAL A 264 -10.10 26.43 24.82
C VAL A 264 -11.58 26.73 25.02
N GLN A 265 -12.24 27.15 23.94
CA GLN A 265 -13.66 27.47 23.96
C GLN A 265 -14.33 27.06 22.65
N LEU A 266 -15.49 26.41 22.74
CA LEU A 266 -16.32 26.11 21.56
C LEU A 266 -16.95 27.39 21.00
N ILE A 267 -16.97 27.52 19.67
CA ILE A 267 -17.69 28.58 18.97
C ILE A 267 -19.18 28.18 18.91
N PRO A 268 -20.09 28.98 19.47
CA PRO A 268 -21.49 28.60 19.61
C PRO A 268 -22.15 28.34 18.24
N HIS A 269 -23.03 27.34 18.20
CA HIS A 269 -23.76 26.91 17.00
C HIS A 269 -22.89 26.35 15.85
N THR A 270 -21.64 26.00 16.13
CA THR A 270 -20.72 25.37 15.16
C THR A 270 -19.97 24.21 15.79
N ASN A 271 -19.32 23.40 14.96
CA ASN A 271 -18.36 22.36 15.34
C ASN A 271 -16.93 22.91 15.58
N LEU A 272 -16.74 24.23 15.48
CA LEU A 272 -15.43 24.86 15.58
C LEU A 272 -15.11 25.22 17.03
N MET A 273 -13.82 25.18 17.38
CA MET A 273 -13.28 25.58 18.66
C MET A 273 -12.17 26.62 18.51
N LEU A 274 -12.15 27.59 19.41
CA LEU A 274 -11.10 28.60 19.55
C LEU A 274 -10.10 28.14 20.60
N ILE A 275 -8.83 28.06 20.21
CA ILE A 275 -7.69 27.80 21.08
C ILE A 275 -6.84 29.06 21.14
N VAL A 276 -6.55 29.53 22.35
CA VAL A 276 -5.69 30.68 22.60
C VAL A 276 -4.55 30.24 23.51
N ALA A 277 -3.31 30.43 23.08
CA ALA A 277 -2.12 30.05 23.82
C ALA A 277 -1.15 31.23 23.96
N ASP A 278 -0.35 31.24 25.02
CA ASP A 278 0.72 32.22 25.18
C ASP A 278 1.92 31.87 24.26
N LYS A 279 2.51 32.88 23.62
CA LYS A 279 3.68 32.75 22.73
C LYS A 279 5.01 32.96 23.48
N LEU A 280 4.97 33.58 24.64
CA LEU A 280 6.17 34.05 25.35
C LEU A 280 7.12 32.92 25.77
N CYS A 281 6.62 31.69 25.91
CA CYS A 281 7.42 30.54 26.32
C CYS A 281 7.39 29.39 25.32
N PRO A 282 8.49 29.18 24.57
CA PRO A 282 8.59 28.06 23.65
C PRO A 282 8.77 26.74 24.42
N CYS A 283 7.81 25.83 24.26
CA CYS A 283 7.87 24.47 24.80
C CYS A 283 8.50 23.53 23.77
N PHE A 284 9.06 22.40 24.22
CA PHE A 284 9.50 21.35 23.30
C PHE A 284 8.27 20.82 22.54
N SER A 285 8.22 21.06 21.24
CA SER A 285 7.09 20.67 20.39
C SER A 285 7.12 19.16 20.14
N THR A 286 6.27 18.41 20.85
CA THR A 286 5.89 17.07 20.40
C THR A 286 5.08 17.23 19.11
N LYS A 287 5.34 16.38 18.11
CA LYS A 287 4.59 16.38 16.84
C LYS A 287 3.76 15.11 16.77
N LEU A 288 2.44 15.27 16.80
CA LEU A 288 1.49 14.19 16.55
C LEU A 288 1.13 14.23 15.07
N THR A 289 1.27 13.10 14.39
CA THR A 289 0.98 13.01 12.95
C THR A 289 -0.25 12.14 12.69
N ILE A 290 -1.01 12.52 11.67
CA ILE A 290 -2.14 11.76 11.13
C ILE A 290 -1.75 10.98 9.86
N VAL A 291 -0.46 10.93 9.53
CA VAL A 291 0.02 10.20 8.35
C VAL A 291 -0.02 8.69 8.64
N PRO A 292 -0.64 7.87 7.76
CA PRO A 292 -0.68 6.42 7.94
C PRO A 292 0.71 5.80 7.97
N THR A 293 1.00 5.04 9.03
CA THR A 293 2.29 4.35 9.24
C THR A 293 2.17 2.87 8.93
N LYS A 294 3.17 2.28 8.29
CA LYS A 294 3.22 0.82 8.06
C LYS A 294 3.33 0.12 9.41
N ILE A 295 2.53 -0.91 9.61
CA ILE A 295 2.58 -1.73 10.83
C ILE A 295 3.69 -2.75 10.68
N GLU A 296 4.55 -2.82 11.70
CA GLU A 296 5.54 -3.88 11.84
C GLU A 296 5.02 -4.90 12.86
N TYR A 297 4.67 -6.08 12.37
CA TYR A 297 4.14 -7.16 13.20
C TYR A 297 5.28 -7.91 13.88
N GLY A 298 5.51 -7.64 15.16
CA GLY A 298 6.46 -8.38 16.01
C GLY A 298 7.95 -8.11 15.70
N PRO A 299 8.88 -8.83 16.35
CA PRO A 299 10.29 -8.83 15.94
C PRO A 299 10.40 -9.33 14.50
N SER A 300 11.47 -8.94 13.78
CA SER A 300 11.69 -9.10 12.32
C SER A 300 11.36 -10.45 11.66
N ASN A 301 11.03 -11.49 12.44
CA ASN A 301 10.77 -12.86 12.00
C ASN A 301 9.29 -13.29 12.17
N GLU A 302 8.43 -12.49 12.79
CA GLU A 302 6.99 -12.79 12.86
C GLU A 302 6.28 -12.28 11.58
N THR A 303 5.46 -13.14 10.99
CA THR A 303 4.64 -12.74 9.83
C THR A 303 3.31 -12.15 10.30
N GLY A 304 2.72 -11.26 9.51
CA GLY A 304 1.39 -10.72 9.80
C GLY A 304 0.30 -11.80 9.92
N TYR A 305 0.54 -13.00 9.38
CA TYR A 305 -0.32 -14.17 9.58
C TYR A 305 -0.29 -14.68 11.03
N CYS A 306 0.89 -14.74 11.65
CA CYS A 306 1.05 -15.15 13.05
C CYS A 306 0.34 -14.19 14.01
N GLU A 307 0.39 -12.88 13.74
CA GLU A 307 -0.33 -11.89 14.55
C GLU A 307 -1.85 -12.07 14.44
N LYS A 308 -2.36 -12.30 13.22
CA LYS A 308 -3.80 -12.54 13.00
C LYS A 308 -4.32 -13.80 13.70
N LEU A 309 -3.45 -14.78 13.97
CA LEU A 309 -3.80 -15.97 14.75
C LEU A 309 -3.89 -15.72 16.27
N LYS A 310 -3.25 -14.66 16.79
CA LYS A 310 -3.34 -14.30 18.23
C LYS A 310 -4.76 -13.82 18.58
N TYR A 311 -5.48 -13.26 17.61
CA TYR A 311 -6.86 -12.80 17.79
C TYR A 311 -7.86 -13.90 17.41
N ASN A 312 -8.56 -14.45 18.40
CA ASN A 312 -9.61 -15.44 18.17
C ASN A 312 -10.93 -14.74 17.81
N ILE A 313 -11.07 -14.31 16.55
CA ILE A 313 -12.30 -13.71 16.04
C ILE A 313 -13.36 -14.80 15.91
N TYR A 314 -14.59 -14.52 16.36
CA TYR A 314 -15.71 -15.44 16.22
C TYR A 314 -15.92 -15.85 14.75
N ARG A 315 -15.85 -17.15 14.48
CA ARG A 315 -16.17 -17.74 13.17
C ARG A 315 -17.20 -18.83 13.36
N LYS A 316 -18.33 -18.71 12.67
CA LYS A 316 -19.33 -19.78 12.63
C LYS A 316 -18.90 -20.79 11.57
N LYS A 317 -18.59 -22.01 12.01
CA LYS A 317 -18.30 -23.11 11.08
C LYS A 317 -19.59 -23.56 10.37
N PRO A 318 -19.48 -24.16 9.17
CA PRO A 318 -20.60 -24.85 8.54
C PRO A 318 -21.23 -25.86 9.51
N ALA A 319 -22.56 -25.97 9.49
CA ALA A 319 -23.30 -26.87 10.39
C ALA A 319 -23.08 -28.35 10.06
N HIS A 320 -22.90 -28.66 8.77
CA HIS A 320 -22.67 -30.01 8.27
C HIS A 320 -21.38 -30.04 7.44
N CYS A 321 -20.56 -31.06 7.67
CA CYS A 321 -19.39 -31.37 6.87
C CYS A 321 -19.62 -32.73 6.21
N LEU A 322 -19.83 -32.75 4.90
CA LEU A 322 -19.95 -33.97 4.11
C LEU A 322 -18.54 -34.36 3.66
N SER A 323 -17.85 -35.15 4.48
CA SER A 323 -16.47 -35.59 4.20
C SER A 323 -16.39 -36.94 3.49
N TYR A 324 -17.52 -37.63 3.32
CA TYR A 324 -17.56 -38.98 2.81
C TYR A 324 -18.92 -39.26 2.17
N HIS A 325 -18.92 -39.87 0.99
CA HIS A 325 -20.10 -40.42 0.34
C HIS A 325 -20.03 -41.96 0.32
N PRO A 326 -21.12 -42.70 0.60
CA PRO A 326 -21.10 -44.17 0.61
C PRO A 326 -20.69 -44.81 -0.73
N GLU A 327 -20.84 -44.11 -1.85
CA GLU A 327 -20.40 -44.57 -3.18
C GLU A 327 -18.92 -44.26 -3.48
N GLU A 328 -18.21 -43.50 -2.62
CA GLU A 328 -16.77 -43.22 -2.81
C GLU A 328 -15.89 -44.48 -2.60
N VAL A 329 -16.39 -45.50 -1.91
CA VAL A 329 -15.67 -46.79 -1.71
C VAL A 329 -15.43 -47.53 -3.01
N GLU A 330 -16.24 -47.24 -4.03
CA GLU A 330 -16.14 -47.88 -5.35
C GLU A 330 -15.04 -47.25 -6.22
N ILE A 331 -14.54 -46.07 -5.85
CA ILE A 331 -13.47 -45.36 -6.55
C ILE A 331 -12.11 -45.95 -6.13
N LYS A 332 -11.70 -47.05 -6.74
CA LYS A 332 -10.36 -47.67 -6.59
C LYS A 332 -9.26 -47.01 -7.44
N LEU A 333 -9.45 -45.76 -7.86
CA LEU A 333 -8.47 -45.02 -8.66
C LEU A 333 -7.41 -44.41 -7.72
N CYS A 334 -6.58 -45.23 -7.09
CA CYS A 334 -5.33 -44.72 -6.54
C CYS A 334 -4.40 -44.50 -7.75
N GLY A 335 -3.95 -43.26 -7.98
CA GLY A 335 -2.93 -43.00 -8.98
C GLY A 335 -1.68 -43.79 -8.64
N GLY A 336 -1.47 -44.92 -9.32
CA GLY A 336 -0.28 -45.74 -9.18
C GLY A 336 0.90 -44.95 -9.70
N THR A 337 1.60 -44.24 -8.82
CA THR A 337 2.87 -43.62 -9.19
C THR A 337 3.90 -44.72 -9.40
N SER A 338 4.60 -44.68 -10.52
CA SER A 338 5.77 -45.53 -10.74
C SER A 338 6.86 -45.09 -9.76
N GLY A 339 7.09 -45.89 -8.71
CA GLY A 339 8.21 -45.67 -7.80
C GLY A 339 9.53 -45.70 -8.59
N LEU A 340 10.37 -44.69 -8.44
CA LEU A 340 11.74 -44.70 -8.95
C LEU A 340 12.52 -45.77 -8.18
N CYS A 341 12.59 -46.98 -8.71
CA CYS A 341 13.47 -48.02 -8.18
C CYS A 341 14.89 -47.71 -8.66
N ALA A 342 15.81 -47.44 -7.73
CA ALA A 342 17.20 -47.21 -8.07
C ALA A 342 17.78 -48.49 -8.70
N SER A 343 18.07 -48.44 -9.99
CA SER A 343 18.66 -49.58 -10.69
C SER A 343 20.06 -49.83 -10.16
N THR A 344 20.28 -51.00 -9.55
CA THR A 344 21.59 -51.39 -9.00
C THR A 344 22.67 -51.38 -10.10
N SER A 345 22.29 -51.66 -11.35
CA SER A 345 23.18 -51.59 -12.51
C SER A 345 23.67 -50.17 -12.82
N THR A 346 22.85 -49.12 -12.65
CA THR A 346 23.29 -47.74 -12.89
C THR A 346 24.24 -47.24 -11.80
N ILE A 347 24.04 -47.69 -10.56
CA ILE A 347 24.95 -47.37 -9.45
C ILE A 347 26.32 -48.04 -9.67
N ILE A 348 26.33 -49.30 -10.11
CA ILE A 348 27.58 -50.02 -10.40
C ILE A 348 28.35 -49.39 -11.57
N LEU A 349 27.65 -48.96 -12.63
CA LEU A 349 28.28 -48.26 -13.74
C LEU A 349 28.85 -46.91 -13.30
N ALA A 350 28.15 -46.16 -12.44
CA ALA A 350 28.64 -44.90 -11.89
C ALA A 350 29.88 -45.09 -11.01
N THR A 351 29.92 -46.14 -10.18
CA THR A 351 31.09 -46.43 -9.33
C THR A 351 32.29 -46.90 -10.14
N LEU A 352 32.08 -47.71 -11.17
CA LEU A 352 33.13 -48.10 -12.12
C LEU A 352 33.66 -46.90 -12.92
N TYR A 353 32.78 -45.98 -13.31
CA TYR A 353 33.19 -44.74 -13.98
C TYR A 353 34.00 -43.83 -13.05
N CYS A 354 33.60 -43.72 -11.77
CA CYS A 354 34.38 -42.99 -10.76
C CYS A 354 35.74 -43.65 -10.48
N LEU A 355 35.81 -44.98 -10.43
CA LEU A 355 37.06 -45.71 -10.20
C LEU A 355 38.03 -45.60 -11.38
N THR A 356 37.52 -45.66 -12.61
CA THR A 356 38.34 -45.45 -13.81
C THR A 356 38.79 -43.99 -13.96
N GLY A 357 37.95 -43.02 -13.56
CA GLY A 357 38.33 -41.62 -13.43
C GLY A 357 39.40 -41.38 -12.36
N TYR A 358 39.28 -42.05 -11.21
CA TYR A 358 40.26 -41.96 -10.12
C TYR A 358 41.62 -42.55 -10.53
N LEU A 359 41.61 -43.70 -11.20
CA LEU A 359 42.83 -44.33 -11.72
C LEU A 359 43.52 -43.49 -12.80
N ARG A 360 42.76 -42.74 -13.61
CA ARG A 360 43.30 -41.78 -14.59
C ARG A 360 43.84 -40.50 -13.96
N TYR A 361 43.44 -40.16 -12.74
CA TYR A 361 43.95 -38.99 -12.01
C TYR A 361 45.22 -39.32 -11.19
N THR A 362 45.49 -40.62 -10.97
CA THR A 362 46.65 -41.11 -10.21
C THR A 362 47.81 -41.65 -11.08
N GLN A 363 47.73 -41.48 -12.40
CA GLN A 363 48.88 -41.54 -13.32
C GLN A 363 49.16 -40.13 -13.82
#